data_AF-A0AAD2J595-F1
#
_entry.id   AF-A0AAD2J595-F1
#
_cell.length_a   1.000
_cell.length_b   1.000
_cell.length_c   1.000
_cell.angle_alpha   90.00
_cell.angle_beta   90.00
_cell.angle_gamma   90.00
#
_symmetry.space_group_name_H-M   'P 1'
#
loop_
_entity.id
_entity.type
_entity.pdbx_description
1 polymer ?
#
loop_
_entity_poly.entity_id
_entity_poly.type
_entity_poly.pdbx_seq_one_letter_code
_entity_poly.pdbx_strand_id
1 'polypeptide(L)'
;MLNNPGETRHGLFGSLWRMLRGVFVFFFDRLLDGAEKGKPQQRSDYVGNAEWVIHESQARGSRILLWVSLLATGGLLLWAGTGSIDEVVRGEGKVVPSRQVQIIQSLDGGIVEEILVRPGQEVEAGEILLKIDSTRFASSLGENNAEYLSLLAKAARLQALATGEPFVAPEEVLTQAPGLVEMERNAWQARTTELNATVNVAREQLKQRQEDLRETIAKRDQAAASCGLTSRELQVTRPLLKSGAVSEVDLLRLQRDVARYCGEQKGAEAQIDRFQASIKEAESKLQEAELNIRNQARNELSETNTKLATLRQGKLALADRVKLAEVRAPVRGTVKTLFNNTVGGVVQPGKDIIEIVPKDDTLLLEVRIQPRDIGFLHADQKAEVKFTAYDFAIYGGLEGKVEQIGADTVTDEKGNSYYVVRVRTDRSTVGDKLLPIIPGMVAEVHILTGKRTVLQYLLKPILRAKANAFTER
;
A
#
# COMPACT_ATOMS: atom_id res chain seq x y z
N MET A 1 29.73 -84.98 -14.25
CA MET A 1 30.23 -84.51 -15.55
C MET A 1 30.78 -83.11 -15.33
N LEU A 2 32.11 -82.95 -15.29
CA LEU A 2 32.95 -82.41 -16.40
C LEU A 2 32.70 -80.88 -16.59
N ASN A 3 33.67 -79.97 -16.65
CA ASN A 3 35.12 -80.04 -16.84
C ASN A 3 35.75 -78.65 -16.54
N ASN A 4 37.04 -78.62 -16.18
CA ASN A 4 37.96 -77.45 -16.22
C ASN A 4 38.29 -77.12 -17.72
N PRO A 5 38.96 -76.01 -18.16
CA PRO A 5 40.08 -75.26 -17.55
C PRO A 5 40.15 -73.70 -17.80
N GLY A 6 41.19 -73.03 -17.27
CA GLY A 6 41.73 -71.74 -17.77
C GLY A 6 42.09 -70.69 -16.69
N GLU A 7 43.24 -70.74 -16.02
CA GLU A 7 44.54 -70.08 -16.34
C GLU A 7 44.61 -68.53 -16.23
N THR A 8 45.39 -68.05 -15.25
CA THR A 8 46.29 -66.87 -15.22
C THR A 8 45.76 -65.42 -15.39
N ARG A 9 46.00 -64.58 -14.36
CA ARG A 9 46.79 -63.32 -14.48
C ARG A 9 47.04 -62.68 -13.10
N HIS A 10 48.02 -63.23 -12.37
CA HIS A 10 48.85 -62.39 -11.50
C HIS A 10 49.73 -61.48 -12.38
N GLY A 11 49.86 -60.19 -12.03
CA GLY A 11 51.11 -59.48 -12.36
C GLY A 11 51.03 -58.19 -13.18
N LEU A 12 50.19 -57.22 -12.83
CA LEU A 12 50.34 -55.84 -13.36
C LEU A 12 50.66 -54.80 -12.29
N PHE A 13 49.91 -54.69 -11.19
CA PHE A 13 50.21 -53.64 -10.18
C PHE A 13 51.40 -53.99 -9.26
N GLY A 14 51.50 -55.25 -8.84
CA GLY A 14 52.63 -55.73 -8.04
C GLY A 14 53.93 -55.90 -8.84
N SER A 15 53.84 -55.97 -10.18
CA SER A 15 55.00 -55.94 -11.08
C SER A 15 55.40 -54.50 -11.42
N LEU A 16 54.46 -53.58 -11.66
CA LEU A 16 54.77 -52.16 -11.87
C LEU A 16 55.41 -51.51 -10.64
N TRP A 17 54.94 -51.84 -9.44
CA TRP A 17 55.50 -51.28 -8.20
C TRP A 17 56.84 -51.92 -7.83
N ARG A 18 57.08 -53.19 -8.16
CA ARG A 18 58.42 -53.82 -8.09
C ARG A 18 59.36 -53.30 -9.17
N MET A 19 58.86 -52.94 -10.34
CA MET A 19 59.62 -52.37 -11.43
C MET A 19 59.98 -50.91 -11.16
N LEU A 20 59.04 -50.10 -10.64
CA LEU A 20 59.30 -48.73 -10.18
C LEU A 20 60.20 -48.69 -8.94
N ARG A 21 60.03 -49.61 -7.99
CA ARG A 21 60.95 -49.73 -6.84
C ARG A 21 62.32 -50.25 -7.25
N GLY A 22 62.40 -51.19 -8.20
CA GLY A 22 63.65 -51.69 -8.75
C GLY A 22 64.40 -50.62 -9.54
N VAL A 23 63.70 -49.85 -10.38
CA VAL A 23 64.25 -48.72 -11.11
C VAL A 23 64.63 -47.60 -10.16
N PHE A 24 63.80 -47.27 -9.16
CA PHE A 24 64.11 -46.25 -8.17
C PHE A 24 65.30 -46.65 -7.31
N VAL A 25 65.36 -47.87 -6.78
CA VAL A 25 66.50 -48.37 -5.99
C VAL A 25 67.75 -48.49 -6.86
N PHE A 26 67.66 -48.94 -8.12
CA PHE A 26 68.79 -49.00 -9.03
C PHE A 26 69.32 -47.61 -9.42
N PHE A 27 68.44 -46.64 -9.68
CA PHE A 27 68.84 -45.26 -9.92
C PHE A 27 69.38 -44.62 -8.64
N PHE A 28 68.77 -44.90 -7.49
CA PHE A 28 69.16 -44.36 -6.19
C PHE A 28 70.51 -44.91 -5.73
N ASP A 29 70.77 -46.21 -5.87
CA ASP A 29 72.09 -46.83 -5.60
C ASP A 29 73.14 -46.36 -6.60
N ARG A 30 72.82 -46.29 -7.91
CA ARG A 30 73.79 -45.84 -8.92
C ARG A 30 74.11 -44.34 -8.79
N LEU A 31 73.17 -43.55 -8.28
CA LEU A 31 73.32 -42.12 -8.02
C LEU A 31 73.98 -41.84 -6.66
N LEU A 32 73.87 -42.78 -5.69
CA LEU A 32 74.59 -42.74 -4.42
C LEU A 32 76.02 -43.26 -4.49
N ASP A 33 76.32 -44.28 -5.30
CA ASP A 33 77.62 -44.98 -5.26
C ASP A 33 78.65 -44.51 -6.28
N GLY A 34 78.26 -43.87 -7.38
CA GLY A 34 79.21 -43.45 -8.41
C GLY A 34 79.81 -44.63 -9.19
N ALA A 35 79.95 -44.46 -10.49
CA ALA A 35 80.47 -45.50 -11.38
C ALA A 35 82.00 -45.39 -11.50
N GLU A 36 82.74 -46.11 -10.65
CA GLU A 36 84.04 -46.77 -10.96
C GLU A 36 84.66 -47.36 -9.68
N LYS A 37 84.86 -48.69 -9.65
CA LYS A 37 85.65 -49.38 -8.61
C LYS A 37 86.89 -49.99 -9.26
N GLY A 38 88.04 -49.32 -9.13
CA GLY A 38 89.35 -49.95 -9.31
C GLY A 38 89.67 -50.81 -8.08
N LYS A 39 90.02 -52.09 -8.28
CA LYS A 39 90.43 -53.00 -7.19
C LYS A 39 91.74 -52.48 -6.54
N PRO A 40 91.92 -52.60 -5.21
CA PRO A 40 93.11 -52.08 -4.56
C PRO A 40 94.31 -53.01 -4.79
N GLN A 41 95.46 -52.41 -5.13
CA GLN A 41 96.77 -53.05 -5.08
C GLN A 41 97.17 -53.18 -3.60
N GLN A 42 97.51 -54.38 -3.15
CA GLN A 42 97.91 -54.65 -1.77
C GLN A 42 99.22 -53.91 -1.43
N ARG A 43 99.12 -52.81 -0.66
CA ARG A 43 100.26 -52.09 -0.06
C ARG A 43 100.18 -52.20 1.47
N SER A 44 101.27 -52.60 2.11
CA SER A 44 101.34 -52.81 3.56
C SER A 44 101.59 -51.51 4.34
N ASP A 45 100.67 -50.56 4.28
CA ASP A 45 100.71 -49.37 5.16
C ASP A 45 99.33 -49.10 5.78
N TYR A 46 99.27 -49.14 7.11
CA TYR A 46 98.04 -48.89 7.90
C TYR A 46 97.49 -47.46 7.73
N VAL A 47 98.35 -46.49 7.37
CA VAL A 47 97.97 -45.09 7.19
C VAL A 47 97.20 -44.88 5.87
N GLY A 48 97.56 -45.59 4.80
CA GLY A 48 96.89 -45.47 3.50
C GLY A 48 95.47 -46.06 3.47
N ASN A 49 95.20 -47.09 4.28
CA ASN A 49 93.86 -47.67 4.39
C ASN A 49 92.89 -46.81 5.23
N ALA A 50 93.39 -45.95 6.11
CA ALA A 50 92.55 -45.04 6.92
C ALA A 50 92.03 -43.85 6.09
N GLU A 51 92.84 -43.29 5.20
CA GLU A 51 92.41 -42.21 4.29
C GLU A 51 91.33 -42.68 3.29
N TRP A 52 91.42 -43.92 2.79
CA TRP A 52 90.44 -44.46 1.85
C TRP A 52 89.04 -44.64 2.45
N VAL A 53 88.93 -45.11 3.71
CA VAL A 53 87.63 -45.30 4.40
C VAL A 53 86.96 -43.96 4.77
N ILE A 54 87.75 -42.92 5.06
CA ILE A 54 87.23 -41.58 5.39
C ILE A 54 86.66 -40.90 4.13
N HIS A 55 87.28 -41.10 2.96
CA HIS A 55 86.79 -40.51 1.71
C HIS A 55 85.50 -41.18 1.19
N GLU A 56 85.31 -42.48 1.39
CA GLU A 56 84.11 -43.18 0.88
C GLU A 56 82.87 -43.00 1.79
N SER A 57 83.05 -42.75 3.09
CA SER A 57 81.95 -42.50 4.03
C SER A 57 81.38 -41.06 3.95
N GLN A 58 82.16 -40.07 3.53
CA GLN A 58 81.71 -38.68 3.36
C GLN A 58 80.82 -38.46 2.12
N ALA A 59 80.88 -39.32 1.10
CA ALA A 59 80.15 -39.14 -0.15
C ALA A 59 78.67 -39.56 -0.07
N ARG A 60 78.32 -40.59 0.73
CA ARG A 60 76.92 -41.07 0.83
C ARG A 60 76.04 -40.20 1.73
N GLY A 61 76.55 -39.75 2.89
CA GLY A 61 75.78 -38.95 3.85
C GLY A 61 75.44 -37.54 3.36
N SER A 62 76.38 -36.90 2.67
CA SER A 62 76.19 -35.57 2.06
C SER A 62 75.16 -35.58 0.93
N ARG A 63 75.13 -36.64 0.11
CA ARG A 63 74.16 -36.80 -0.98
C ARG A 63 72.73 -37.00 -0.47
N ILE A 64 72.52 -37.76 0.61
CA ILE A 64 71.19 -37.97 1.20
C ILE A 64 70.64 -36.65 1.78
N LEU A 65 71.47 -35.88 2.49
CA LEU A 65 71.08 -34.56 3.01
C LEU A 65 70.69 -33.59 1.88
N LEU A 66 71.42 -33.60 0.76
CA LEU A 66 71.08 -32.79 -0.41
C LEU A 66 69.72 -33.16 -1.02
N TRP A 67 69.41 -34.45 -1.17
CA TRP A 67 68.12 -34.89 -1.72
C TRP A 67 66.94 -34.63 -0.78
N VAL A 68 67.11 -34.80 0.52
CA VAL A 68 66.07 -34.45 1.51
C VAL A 68 65.81 -32.94 1.51
N SER A 69 66.87 -32.12 1.45
CA SER A 69 66.75 -30.67 1.31
C SER A 69 66.05 -30.27 0.01
N LEU A 70 66.37 -30.93 -1.11
CA LEU A 70 65.74 -30.70 -2.41
C LEU A 70 64.25 -31.05 -2.38
N LEU A 71 63.89 -32.17 -1.74
CA LEU A 71 62.51 -32.64 -1.65
C LEU A 71 61.69 -31.78 -0.68
N ALA A 72 62.27 -31.34 0.45
CA ALA A 72 61.65 -30.37 1.36
C ALA A 72 61.41 -29.02 0.68
N THR A 73 62.38 -28.53 -0.10
CA THR A 73 62.25 -27.30 -0.89
C THR A 73 61.19 -27.45 -1.98
N GLY A 74 61.15 -28.59 -2.68
CA GLY A 74 60.11 -28.90 -3.66
C GLY A 74 58.71 -28.97 -3.03
N GLY A 75 58.58 -29.56 -1.85
CA GLY A 75 57.33 -29.61 -1.09
C GLY A 75 56.85 -28.23 -0.64
N LEU A 76 57.75 -27.38 -0.15
CA LEU A 76 57.45 -25.99 0.21
C LEU A 76 57.04 -25.16 -1.01
N LEU A 77 57.70 -25.33 -2.16
CA LEU A 77 57.33 -24.65 -3.40
C LEU A 77 55.97 -25.11 -3.93
N LEU A 78 55.66 -26.40 -3.83
CA LEU A 78 54.35 -26.94 -4.20
C LEU A 78 53.27 -26.39 -3.27
N TRP A 79 53.49 -26.41 -1.95
CA TRP A 79 52.56 -25.83 -0.98
C TRP A 79 52.39 -24.33 -1.18
N ALA A 80 53.47 -23.59 -1.41
CA ALA A 80 53.40 -22.15 -1.68
C ALA A 80 52.69 -21.85 -3.00
N GLY A 81 52.74 -22.76 -3.98
CA GLY A 81 51.99 -22.69 -5.23
C GLY A 81 50.50 -23.02 -5.07
N THR A 82 50.11 -23.87 -4.12
CA THR A 82 48.71 -24.28 -3.91
C THR A 82 47.99 -23.54 -2.78
N GLY A 83 48.72 -23.02 -1.79
CA GLY A 83 48.17 -22.34 -0.62
C GLY A 83 47.65 -20.96 -0.99
N SER A 84 46.33 -20.75 -0.86
CA SER A 84 45.67 -19.47 -1.11
C SER A 84 45.64 -18.60 0.16
N ILE A 85 46.03 -17.34 0.03
CA ILE A 85 45.87 -16.28 1.02
C ILE A 85 44.87 -15.27 0.46
N ASP A 86 43.98 -14.78 1.33
CA ASP A 86 42.97 -13.78 0.97
C ASP A 86 43.62 -12.38 0.84
N GLU A 87 43.30 -11.68 -0.24
CA GLU A 87 43.65 -10.29 -0.44
C GLU A 87 42.48 -9.42 0.04
N VAL A 88 42.77 -8.52 0.99
CA VAL A 88 41.76 -7.66 1.61
C VAL A 88 42.10 -6.19 1.44
N VAL A 89 41.11 -5.40 1.09
CA VAL A 89 41.15 -3.94 1.16
C VAL A 89 40.51 -3.52 2.47
N ARG A 90 41.22 -2.68 3.24
CA ARG A 90 40.75 -2.19 4.54
C ARG A 90 40.19 -0.78 4.37
N GLY A 91 39.03 -0.54 4.96
CA GLY A 91 38.41 0.77 5.02
C GLY A 91 37.77 1.02 6.37
N GLU A 92 37.69 2.31 6.73
CA GLU A 92 36.98 2.74 7.94
C GLU A 92 35.51 2.99 7.58
N GLY A 93 34.62 2.26 8.23
CA GLY A 93 33.17 2.31 8.03
C GLY A 93 32.44 3.00 9.17
N LYS A 94 31.35 3.71 8.83
CA LYS A 94 30.37 4.20 9.80
C LYS A 94 29.03 3.54 9.55
N VAL A 95 28.38 3.09 10.63
CA VAL A 95 27.02 2.53 10.55
C VAL A 95 26.04 3.64 10.25
N VAL A 96 25.33 3.50 9.13
CA VAL A 96 24.22 4.36 8.76
C VAL A 96 22.90 3.57 8.82
N PRO A 97 21.77 4.22 9.13
CA PRO A 97 20.48 3.56 9.09
C PRO A 97 20.22 2.97 7.69
N SER A 98 19.64 1.76 7.63
CA SER A 98 19.37 1.10 6.36
C SER A 98 18.35 1.85 5.51
N ARG A 99 17.44 2.57 6.18
CA ARG A 99 16.44 3.48 5.62
C ARG A 99 16.73 4.91 6.04
N GLN A 100 16.33 5.86 5.21
CA GLN A 100 16.40 7.27 5.58
C GLN A 100 15.59 7.55 6.85
N VAL A 101 16.04 8.54 7.62
CA VAL A 101 15.34 9.05 8.80
C VAL A 101 13.93 9.48 8.37
N GLN A 102 12.91 8.99 9.08
CA GLN A 102 11.52 9.32 8.82
C GLN A 102 11.18 10.62 9.52
N ILE A 103 10.77 11.62 8.76
CA ILE A 103 10.37 12.94 9.27
C ILE A 103 8.85 12.95 9.35
N ILE A 104 8.33 13.14 10.55
CA ILE A 104 6.89 13.21 10.81
C ILE A 104 6.50 14.66 10.97
N GLN A 105 5.57 15.10 10.13
CA GLN A 105 5.07 16.46 10.07
C GLN A 105 3.62 16.55 10.56
N SER A 106 3.22 17.71 11.07
CA SER A 106 1.80 17.99 11.32
C SER A 106 1.14 18.48 10.04
N LEU A 107 0.09 17.83 9.55
CA LEU A 107 -0.63 18.31 8.36
C LEU A 107 -1.44 19.57 8.67
N ASP A 108 -2.29 19.52 9.70
CA ASP A 108 -3.22 20.60 10.05
C ASP A 108 -2.69 21.57 11.12
N GLY A 109 -1.61 21.20 11.83
CA GLY A 109 -1.11 21.96 12.99
C GLY A 109 -2.06 21.89 14.19
N GLY A 110 -1.75 22.67 15.23
CA GLY A 110 -2.59 22.78 16.42
C GLY A 110 -1.80 22.99 17.70
N ILE A 111 -2.49 22.87 18.84
CA ILE A 111 -1.89 23.01 20.17
C ILE A 111 -1.49 21.61 20.66
N VAL A 112 -0.26 21.43 21.10
CA VAL A 112 0.19 20.17 21.68
C VAL A 112 -0.51 19.94 23.01
N GLU A 113 -1.32 18.89 23.10
CA GLU A 113 -2.02 18.49 24.33
C GLU A 113 -1.11 17.61 25.20
N GLU A 114 -0.45 16.62 24.60
CA GLU A 114 0.35 15.64 25.32
C GLU A 114 1.53 15.14 24.47
N ILE A 115 2.70 14.98 25.07
CA ILE A 115 3.89 14.39 24.44
C ILE A 115 4.18 13.06 25.15
N LEU A 116 4.04 11.94 24.43
CA LEU A 116 4.14 10.59 25.00
C LEU A 116 5.52 9.96 24.86
N VAL A 117 6.40 10.56 24.05
CA VAL A 117 7.73 10.02 23.76
C VAL A 117 8.86 10.98 24.10
N ARG A 118 10.05 10.42 24.29
CA ARG A 118 11.28 11.16 24.57
C ARG A 118 12.36 10.87 23.52
N PRO A 119 13.27 11.82 23.23
CA PRO A 119 14.44 11.54 22.41
C PRO A 119 15.23 10.34 22.95
N GLY A 120 15.60 9.41 22.07
CA GLY A 120 16.28 8.15 22.41
C GLY A 120 15.35 6.99 22.78
N GLN A 121 14.04 7.20 22.90
CA GLN A 121 13.07 6.13 23.17
C GLN A 121 12.82 5.27 21.92
N GLU A 122 12.72 3.95 22.12
CA GLU A 122 12.25 3.03 21.07
C GLU A 122 10.73 3.07 20.99
N VAL A 123 10.21 3.11 19.76
CA VAL A 123 8.78 3.18 19.46
C VAL A 123 8.41 2.11 18.44
N GLU A 124 7.21 1.57 18.57
CA GLU A 124 6.63 0.59 17.65
C GLU A 124 5.80 1.26 16.56
N ALA A 125 5.58 0.56 15.45
CA ALA A 125 4.73 1.06 14.38
C ALA A 125 3.27 1.24 14.87
N GLY A 126 2.71 2.43 14.66
CA GLY A 126 1.35 2.81 15.08
C GLY A 126 1.24 3.36 16.50
N GLU A 127 2.33 3.35 17.27
CA GLU A 127 2.38 3.95 18.62
C GLU A 127 2.14 5.47 18.55
N ILE A 128 1.36 6.00 19.49
CA ILE A 128 1.06 7.43 19.56
C ILE A 128 2.27 8.14 20.16
N LEU A 129 2.80 9.11 19.44
CA LEU A 129 3.99 9.86 19.82
C LEU A 129 3.61 11.17 20.52
N LEU A 130 2.62 11.86 19.96
CA LEU A 130 2.16 13.17 20.40
C LEU A 130 0.68 13.31 20.08
N LYS A 131 -0.06 13.98 20.97
CA LYS A 131 -1.46 14.36 20.77
C LYS A 131 -1.57 15.87 20.60
N ILE A 132 -2.31 16.26 19.58
CA ILE A 132 -2.74 17.63 19.33
C ILE A 132 -4.17 17.76 19.86
N ASP A 133 -4.50 18.90 20.46
CA ASP A 133 -5.84 19.21 20.94
C ASP A 133 -6.86 19.06 19.79
N SER A 134 -7.68 18.02 19.88
CA SER A 134 -8.66 17.66 18.87
C SER A 134 -9.99 18.39 19.05
N THR A 135 -10.17 19.19 20.12
CA THR A 135 -11.46 19.79 20.50
C THR A 135 -12.11 20.57 19.35
N ARG A 136 -11.32 21.37 18.62
CA ARG A 136 -11.82 22.12 17.45
C ARG A 136 -12.26 21.22 16.30
N PHE A 137 -11.45 20.20 15.99
CA PHE A 137 -11.75 19.25 14.90
C PHE A 137 -12.96 18.36 15.26
N ALA A 138 -13.03 17.90 16.50
CA ALA A 138 -14.14 17.12 17.03
C ALA A 138 -15.44 17.93 17.06
N SER A 139 -15.36 19.22 17.38
CA SER A 139 -16.53 20.13 17.36
C SER A 139 -17.07 20.30 15.94
N SER A 140 -16.21 20.54 14.95
CA SER A 140 -16.63 20.61 13.54
C SER A 140 -17.20 19.30 13.01
N LEU A 141 -16.63 18.15 13.41
CA LEU A 141 -17.18 16.84 13.08
C LEU A 141 -18.56 16.63 13.73
N GLY A 142 -18.72 17.05 14.98
CA GLY A 142 -19.98 17.00 15.72
C GLY A 142 -21.07 17.85 15.06
N GLU A 143 -20.75 19.08 14.66
CA GLU A 143 -21.64 19.97 13.91
C GLU A 143 -22.09 19.33 12.58
N ASN A 144 -21.12 18.83 11.80
CA ASN A 144 -21.39 18.14 10.55
C ASN A 144 -22.28 16.90 10.75
N ASN A 145 -22.04 16.12 11.81
CA ASN A 145 -22.85 14.95 12.13
C ASN A 145 -24.28 15.33 12.55
N ALA A 146 -24.44 16.38 13.34
CA ALA A 146 -25.75 16.89 13.74
C ALA A 146 -26.56 17.37 12.53
N GLU A 147 -25.93 18.11 11.61
CA GLU A 147 -26.56 18.54 10.36
C GLU A 147 -26.91 17.34 9.46
N TYR A 148 -26.00 16.37 9.35
CA TYR A 148 -26.23 15.14 8.59
C TYR A 148 -27.44 14.36 9.11
N LEU A 149 -27.54 14.13 10.42
CA LEU A 149 -28.68 13.42 11.03
C LEU A 149 -29.99 14.20 10.82
N SER A 150 -29.95 15.52 10.97
CA SER A 150 -31.07 16.43 10.69
C SER A 150 -31.60 16.26 9.27
N LEU A 151 -30.71 16.35 8.27
CA LEU A 151 -31.09 16.19 6.88
C LEU A 151 -31.49 14.75 6.52
N LEU A 152 -30.93 13.74 7.18
CA LEU A 152 -31.27 12.34 6.95
C LEU A 152 -32.70 12.04 7.39
N ALA A 153 -33.10 12.56 8.56
CA ALA A 153 -34.46 12.47 9.06
C ALA A 153 -35.44 13.24 8.15
N LYS A 154 -35.08 14.46 7.75
CA LYS A 154 -35.85 15.27 6.81
C LYS A 154 -36.04 14.57 5.46
N ALA A 155 -35.01 13.93 4.92
CA ALA A 155 -35.07 13.19 3.67
C ALA A 155 -36.05 12.02 3.77
N ALA A 156 -36.03 11.26 4.87
CA ALA A 156 -36.99 10.18 5.10
C ALA A 156 -38.44 10.68 5.16
N ARG A 157 -38.68 11.83 5.81
CA ARG A 157 -40.01 12.48 5.80
C ARG A 157 -40.44 12.89 4.38
N LEU A 158 -39.55 13.54 3.64
CA LEU A 158 -39.87 14.00 2.27
C LEU A 158 -40.10 12.83 1.32
N GLN A 159 -39.36 11.74 1.47
CA GLN A 159 -39.58 10.49 0.73
C GLN A 159 -40.97 9.91 1.01
N ALA A 160 -41.39 9.87 2.28
CA ALA A 160 -42.72 9.43 2.66
C ALA A 160 -43.82 10.31 2.03
N LEU A 161 -43.65 11.64 2.04
CA LEU A 161 -44.60 12.56 1.39
C LEU A 161 -44.63 12.43 -0.14
N ALA A 162 -43.49 12.18 -0.77
CA ALA A 162 -43.39 12.04 -2.23
C ALA A 162 -44.00 10.74 -2.77
N THR A 163 -43.97 9.67 -1.96
CA THR A 163 -44.50 8.34 -2.31
C THR A 163 -45.91 8.11 -1.80
N GLY A 164 -46.31 8.80 -0.73
CA GLY A 164 -47.56 8.54 0.00
C GLY A 164 -47.45 7.41 1.02
N GLU A 165 -46.24 6.91 1.28
CA GLU A 165 -45.96 5.89 2.29
C GLU A 165 -45.90 6.49 3.71
N PRO A 166 -46.09 5.70 4.77
CA PRO A 166 -45.90 6.16 6.14
C PRO A 166 -44.45 6.53 6.40
N PHE A 167 -44.23 7.53 7.26
CA PHE A 167 -42.88 7.89 7.69
C PHE A 167 -42.21 6.76 8.48
N VAL A 168 -41.10 6.25 7.95
CA VAL A 168 -40.21 5.29 8.62
C VAL A 168 -38.91 5.99 8.96
N ALA A 169 -38.56 6.01 10.23
CA ALA A 169 -37.35 6.66 10.71
C ALA A 169 -36.11 5.81 10.39
N PRO A 170 -35.01 6.39 9.87
CA PRO A 170 -33.76 5.68 9.69
C PRO A 170 -33.15 5.23 11.03
N GLU A 171 -32.57 4.03 11.07
CA GLU A 171 -31.97 3.43 12.28
C GLU A 171 -30.85 4.28 12.87
N GLU A 172 -30.04 4.91 12.03
CA GLU A 172 -28.96 5.82 12.44
C GLU A 172 -29.50 7.03 13.23
N VAL A 173 -30.64 7.58 12.83
CA VAL A 173 -31.27 8.72 13.52
C VAL A 173 -31.98 8.26 14.79
N LEU A 174 -32.65 7.11 14.76
CA LEU A 174 -33.33 6.52 15.92
C LEU A 174 -32.38 6.30 17.10
N THR A 175 -31.15 5.88 16.81
CA THR A 175 -30.13 5.58 17.83
C THR A 175 -29.41 6.84 18.33
N GLN A 176 -29.02 7.75 17.44
CA GLN A 176 -28.19 8.91 17.80
C GLN A 176 -29.01 10.15 18.20
N ALA A 177 -30.20 10.34 17.64
CA ALA A 177 -31.01 11.56 17.80
C ALA A 177 -32.53 11.25 17.85
N PRO A 178 -33.03 10.51 18.85
CA PRO A 178 -34.44 10.11 18.91
C PRO A 178 -35.42 11.30 18.97
N GLY A 179 -35.01 12.42 19.60
CA GLY A 179 -35.84 13.63 19.65
C GLY A 179 -36.15 14.22 18.27
N LEU A 180 -35.22 14.11 17.32
CA LEU A 180 -35.40 14.57 15.95
C LEU A 180 -36.44 13.72 15.20
N VAL A 181 -36.50 12.41 15.49
CA VAL A 181 -37.48 11.51 14.89
C VAL A 181 -38.90 11.92 15.25
N GLU A 182 -39.16 12.26 16.51
CA GLU A 182 -40.48 12.73 16.94
C GLU A 182 -40.84 14.08 16.31
N MET A 183 -39.87 14.99 16.18
CA MET A 183 -40.09 16.27 15.48
C MET A 183 -40.47 16.05 14.01
N GLU A 184 -39.74 15.19 13.29
CA GLU A 184 -40.04 14.88 11.89
C GLU A 184 -41.35 14.08 11.72
N ARG A 185 -41.69 13.21 12.67
CA ARG A 185 -42.98 12.50 12.68
C ARG A 185 -44.15 13.48 12.82
N ASN A 186 -44.05 14.44 13.74
CA ASN A 186 -45.05 15.49 13.91
C ASN A 186 -45.17 16.36 12.64
N ALA A 187 -44.04 16.73 12.03
CA ALA A 187 -44.03 17.49 10.78
C ALA A 187 -44.66 16.69 9.61
N TRP A 188 -44.39 15.38 9.52
CA TRP A 188 -45.01 14.49 8.54
C TRP A 188 -46.53 14.42 8.71
N GLN A 189 -47.01 14.24 9.95
CA GLN A 189 -48.44 14.17 10.26
C GLN A 189 -49.15 15.48 9.93
N ALA A 190 -48.53 16.62 10.26
CA ALA A 190 -49.07 17.94 9.93
C ALA A 190 -49.21 18.14 8.41
N ARG A 191 -48.16 17.81 7.63
CA ARG A 191 -48.20 17.92 6.16
C ARG A 191 -49.16 16.94 5.50
N THR A 192 -49.29 15.74 6.05
CA THR A 192 -50.27 14.76 5.55
C THR A 192 -51.71 15.24 5.80
N THR A 193 -51.96 15.86 6.96
CA THR A 193 -53.26 16.44 7.29
C THR A 193 -53.62 17.59 6.35
N GLU A 194 -52.66 18.47 6.04
CA GLU A 194 -52.82 19.57 5.08
C GLU A 194 -53.10 19.07 3.65
N LEU A 195 -52.37 18.05 3.19
CA LEU A 195 -52.62 17.39 1.90
C LEU A 195 -54.05 16.86 1.85
N ASN A 196 -54.46 16.10 2.89
CA ASN A 196 -55.80 15.54 2.96
C ASN A 196 -56.88 16.64 2.98
N ALA A 197 -56.66 17.75 3.68
CA ALA A 197 -57.58 18.88 3.68
C ALA A 197 -57.72 19.50 2.28
N THR A 198 -56.61 19.74 1.58
CA THR A 198 -56.60 20.30 0.22
C THR A 198 -57.32 19.38 -0.77
N VAL A 199 -57.02 18.07 -0.72
CA VAL A 199 -57.68 17.06 -1.55
C VAL A 199 -59.18 16.98 -1.24
N ASN A 200 -59.57 17.06 0.03
CA ASN A 200 -60.98 17.05 0.42
C ASN A 200 -61.75 18.28 -0.11
N VAL A 201 -61.14 19.47 -0.10
CA VAL A 201 -61.74 20.68 -0.70
C VAL A 201 -61.96 20.48 -2.20
N ALA A 202 -60.95 20.01 -2.93
CA ALA A 202 -61.08 19.74 -4.37
C ALA A 202 -62.12 18.64 -4.66
N ARG A 203 -62.21 17.62 -3.81
CA ARG A 203 -63.20 16.56 -3.91
C ARG A 203 -64.62 17.06 -3.68
N GLU A 204 -64.83 17.96 -2.72
CA GLU A 204 -66.15 18.55 -2.48
C GLU A 204 -66.57 19.46 -3.64
N GLN A 205 -65.63 20.21 -4.23
CA GLN A 205 -65.90 20.98 -5.46
C GLN A 205 -66.32 20.06 -6.62
N LEU A 206 -65.63 18.95 -6.82
CA LEU A 206 -66.01 17.95 -7.84
C LEU A 206 -67.42 17.41 -7.59
N LYS A 207 -67.72 17.04 -6.33
CA LYS A 207 -69.04 16.56 -5.93
C LYS A 207 -70.12 17.60 -6.20
N GLN A 208 -69.89 18.87 -5.86
CA GLN A 208 -70.82 19.97 -6.15
C GLN A 208 -71.14 20.05 -7.65
N ARG A 209 -70.13 19.98 -8.54
CA ARG A 209 -70.35 19.99 -9.99
C ARG A 209 -71.14 18.78 -10.49
N GLN A 210 -70.96 17.62 -9.86
CA GLN A 210 -71.74 16.42 -10.16
C GLN A 210 -73.20 16.54 -9.72
N GLU A 211 -73.47 17.22 -8.60
CA GLU A 211 -74.84 17.54 -8.16
C GLU A 211 -75.50 18.54 -9.12
N ASP A 212 -74.79 19.61 -9.52
CA ASP A 212 -75.30 20.58 -10.50
C ASP A 212 -75.66 19.92 -11.85
N LEU A 213 -74.83 18.95 -12.29
CA LEU A 213 -75.12 18.14 -13.47
C LEU A 213 -76.38 17.29 -13.28
N ARG A 214 -76.53 16.62 -12.13
CA ARG A 214 -77.73 15.82 -11.82
C ARG A 214 -78.99 16.67 -11.81
N GLU A 215 -78.95 17.86 -11.22
CA GLU A 215 -80.06 18.81 -11.26
C GLU A 215 -80.42 19.21 -12.70
N THR A 216 -79.40 19.49 -13.53
CA THR A 216 -79.61 19.90 -14.92
C THR A 216 -80.16 18.76 -15.78
N ILE A 217 -79.76 17.52 -15.52
CA ILE A 217 -80.31 16.33 -16.16
C ILE A 217 -81.81 16.20 -15.83
N ALA A 218 -82.19 16.37 -14.57
CA ALA A 218 -83.61 16.34 -14.19
C ALA A 218 -84.42 17.44 -14.88
N LYS A 219 -83.87 18.66 -15.00
CA LYS A 219 -84.49 19.77 -15.76
C LYS A 219 -84.65 19.43 -17.24
N ARG A 220 -83.63 18.83 -17.87
CA ARG A 220 -83.71 18.34 -19.26
C ARG A 220 -84.84 17.32 -19.40
N ASP A 221 -84.92 16.34 -18.51
CA ASP A 221 -85.93 15.27 -18.60
C ASP A 221 -87.35 15.80 -18.44
N GLN A 222 -87.55 16.76 -17.52
CA GLN A 222 -88.82 17.46 -17.38
C GLN A 222 -89.20 18.26 -18.63
N ALA A 223 -88.26 18.99 -19.23
CA ALA A 223 -88.47 19.76 -20.44
C ALA A 223 -88.73 18.84 -21.66
N ALA A 224 -88.01 17.72 -21.76
CA ALA A 224 -88.18 16.72 -22.80
C ALA A 224 -89.56 16.03 -22.73
N ALA A 225 -90.03 15.69 -21.53
CA ALA A 225 -91.38 15.15 -21.33
C ALA A 225 -92.44 16.17 -21.76
N SER A 226 -92.31 17.44 -21.36
CA SER A 226 -93.23 18.52 -21.74
C SER A 226 -93.23 18.80 -23.24
N CYS A 227 -92.05 18.86 -23.87
CA CYS A 227 -91.88 18.99 -25.32
C CYS A 227 -92.54 17.82 -26.07
N GLY A 228 -92.33 16.57 -25.62
CA GLY A 228 -92.91 15.38 -26.23
C GLY A 228 -94.44 15.34 -26.15
N LEU A 229 -95.02 15.68 -24.99
CA LEU A 229 -96.47 15.73 -24.79
C LEU A 229 -97.12 16.84 -25.63
N THR A 230 -96.61 18.07 -25.55
CA THR A 230 -97.15 19.21 -26.33
C THR A 230 -96.95 19.04 -27.84
N SER A 231 -95.85 18.42 -28.26
CA SER A 231 -95.63 18.12 -29.68
C SER A 231 -96.64 17.09 -30.20
N ARG A 232 -96.93 16.06 -29.40
CA ARG A 232 -97.97 15.07 -29.72
C ARG A 232 -99.36 15.70 -29.77
N GLU A 233 -99.67 16.57 -28.82
CA GLU A 233 -100.93 17.34 -28.79
C GLU A 233 -101.07 18.22 -30.04
N LEU A 234 -99.99 18.88 -30.46
CA LEU A 234 -99.97 19.65 -31.70
C LEU A 234 -100.19 18.77 -32.92
N GLN A 235 -99.58 17.59 -32.97
CA GLN A 235 -99.71 16.65 -34.09
C GLN A 235 -101.14 16.14 -34.27
N VAL A 236 -101.85 15.83 -33.18
CA VAL A 236 -103.25 15.37 -33.24
C VAL A 236 -104.24 16.51 -33.46
N THR A 237 -103.95 17.72 -32.97
CA THR A 237 -104.85 18.88 -33.07
C THR A 237 -104.76 19.57 -34.43
N ARG A 238 -103.58 19.57 -35.07
CA ARG A 238 -103.35 20.21 -36.38
C ARG A 238 -104.34 19.79 -37.50
N PRO A 239 -104.71 18.51 -37.69
CA PRO A 239 -105.71 18.14 -38.70
C PRO A 239 -107.12 18.65 -38.38
N LEU A 240 -107.46 18.86 -37.10
CA LEU A 240 -108.80 19.29 -36.65
C LEU A 240 -109.14 20.74 -37.06
N LEU A 241 -108.13 21.54 -37.41
CA LEU A 241 -108.31 22.88 -37.99
C LEU A 241 -109.06 22.82 -39.33
N LYS A 242 -108.79 21.79 -40.16
CA LYS A 242 -109.44 21.64 -41.48
C LYS A 242 -110.93 21.34 -41.38
N SER A 243 -111.35 20.68 -40.31
CA SER A 243 -112.76 20.40 -40.02
C SER A 243 -113.45 21.53 -39.23
N GLY A 244 -112.74 22.62 -38.91
CA GLY A 244 -113.27 23.76 -38.14
C GLY A 244 -113.50 23.47 -36.65
N ALA A 245 -112.97 22.36 -36.13
CA ALA A 245 -113.22 21.91 -34.76
C ALA A 245 -112.33 22.61 -33.70
N VAL A 246 -111.31 23.36 -34.14
CA VAL A 246 -110.35 24.08 -33.28
C VAL A 246 -109.98 25.42 -33.93
N SER A 247 -109.72 26.45 -33.13
CA SER A 247 -109.31 27.79 -33.59
C SER A 247 -107.83 27.85 -34.02
N GLU A 248 -107.52 28.68 -35.03
CA GLU A 248 -106.14 28.95 -35.45
C GLU A 248 -105.30 29.57 -34.33
N VAL A 249 -105.92 30.36 -33.45
CA VAL A 249 -105.25 30.97 -32.28
C VAL A 249 -104.75 29.90 -31.32
N ASP A 250 -105.55 28.85 -31.10
CA ASP A 250 -105.17 27.74 -30.22
C ASP A 250 -104.00 26.95 -30.81
N LEU A 251 -103.99 26.74 -32.13
CA LEU A 251 -102.88 26.09 -32.82
C LEU A 251 -101.58 26.91 -32.70
N LEU A 252 -101.65 28.24 -32.84
CA LEU A 252 -100.49 29.12 -32.68
C LEU A 252 -99.98 29.16 -31.23
N ARG A 253 -100.87 29.09 -30.24
CA ARG A 253 -100.48 28.95 -28.82
C ARG A 253 -99.73 27.64 -28.60
N LEU A 254 -100.27 26.54 -29.12
CA LEU A 254 -99.67 25.22 -28.98
C LEU A 254 -98.32 25.11 -29.69
N GLN A 255 -98.17 25.72 -30.88
CA GLN A 255 -96.88 25.85 -31.56
C GLN A 255 -95.84 26.63 -30.73
N ARG A 256 -96.26 27.73 -30.09
CA ARG A 256 -95.40 28.51 -29.20
C ARG A 256 -94.97 27.70 -27.97
N ASP A 257 -95.88 26.92 -27.40
CA ASP A 257 -95.58 26.05 -26.25
C ASP A 257 -94.61 24.93 -26.61
N VAL A 258 -94.79 24.28 -27.77
CA VAL A 258 -93.82 23.33 -28.31
C VAL A 258 -92.45 23.98 -28.50
N ALA A 259 -92.40 25.15 -29.16
CA ALA A 259 -91.14 25.86 -29.37
C ALA A 259 -90.45 26.24 -28.05
N ARG A 260 -91.21 26.64 -27.03
CA ARG A 260 -90.72 26.94 -25.68
C ARG A 260 -90.14 25.71 -25.00
N TYR A 261 -90.92 24.64 -24.83
CA TYR A 261 -90.47 23.45 -24.08
C TYR A 261 -89.33 22.71 -24.79
N CYS A 262 -89.38 22.60 -26.12
CA CYS A 262 -88.29 21.99 -26.87
C CYS A 262 -87.05 22.90 -26.91
N GLY A 263 -87.23 24.22 -26.83
CA GLY A 263 -86.15 25.18 -26.63
C GLY A 263 -85.50 25.05 -25.25
N GLU A 264 -86.29 24.93 -24.18
CA GLU A 264 -85.82 24.66 -22.81
C GLU A 264 -85.05 23.36 -22.72
N GLN A 265 -85.53 22.29 -23.36
CA GLN A 265 -84.81 21.01 -23.46
C GLN A 265 -83.42 21.20 -24.07
N LYS A 266 -83.34 21.83 -25.26
CA LYS A 266 -82.05 22.11 -25.93
C LYS A 266 -81.14 23.01 -25.10
N GLY A 267 -81.71 23.98 -24.39
CA GLY A 267 -80.97 24.85 -23.47
C GLY A 267 -80.36 24.05 -22.31
N ALA A 268 -81.11 23.10 -21.74
CA ALA A 268 -80.64 22.21 -20.70
C ALA A 268 -79.57 21.22 -21.23
N GLU A 269 -79.71 20.70 -22.45
CA GLU A 269 -78.69 19.87 -23.11
C GLU A 269 -77.36 20.63 -23.26
N ALA A 270 -77.38 21.86 -23.77
CA ALA A 270 -76.18 22.70 -23.85
C ALA A 270 -75.59 23.07 -22.47
N GLN A 271 -76.41 23.06 -21.42
CA GLN A 271 -75.94 23.25 -20.04
C GLN A 271 -75.29 21.99 -19.48
N ILE A 272 -75.80 20.79 -19.82
CA ILE A 272 -75.20 19.50 -19.48
C ILE A 272 -73.77 19.41 -20.04
N ASP A 273 -73.57 19.77 -21.31
CA ASP A 273 -72.24 19.75 -21.93
C ASP A 273 -71.24 20.66 -21.19
N ARG A 274 -71.71 21.85 -20.78
CA ARG A 274 -70.91 22.78 -19.95
C ARG A 274 -70.56 22.21 -18.59
N PHE A 275 -71.50 21.56 -17.90
CA PHE A 275 -71.22 20.94 -16.61
C PHE A 275 -70.30 19.73 -16.72
N GLN A 276 -70.43 18.93 -17.78
CA GLN A 276 -69.48 17.83 -18.05
C GLN A 276 -68.05 18.35 -18.26
N ALA A 277 -67.87 19.46 -18.99
CA ALA A 277 -66.57 20.11 -19.12
C ALA A 277 -66.03 20.62 -17.77
N SER A 278 -66.90 21.22 -16.95
CA SER A 278 -66.55 21.70 -15.61
C SER A 278 -66.18 20.56 -14.64
N ILE A 279 -66.79 19.38 -14.77
CA ILE A 279 -66.43 18.18 -14.01
C ILE A 279 -65.03 17.71 -14.39
N LYS A 280 -64.71 17.62 -15.70
CA LYS A 280 -63.35 17.25 -16.16
C LYS A 280 -62.28 18.24 -15.66
N GLU A 281 -62.61 19.53 -15.63
CA GLU A 281 -61.73 20.55 -15.03
C GLU A 281 -61.54 20.31 -13.52
N ALA A 282 -62.62 20.02 -12.78
CA ALA A 282 -62.55 19.74 -11.35
C ALA A 282 -61.77 18.44 -11.03
N GLU A 283 -61.91 17.40 -11.84
CA GLU A 283 -61.10 16.17 -11.77
C GLU A 283 -59.61 16.47 -11.97
N SER A 284 -59.29 17.32 -12.96
CA SER A 284 -57.92 17.75 -13.21
C SER A 284 -57.35 18.54 -12.02
N LYS A 285 -58.15 19.44 -11.42
CA LYS A 285 -57.76 20.19 -10.21
C LYS A 285 -57.55 19.29 -8.98
N LEU A 286 -58.35 18.23 -8.85
CA LEU A 286 -58.17 17.24 -7.79
C LEU A 286 -56.83 16.51 -7.93
N GLN A 287 -56.49 16.09 -9.15
CA GLN A 287 -55.20 15.46 -9.43
C GLN A 287 -54.04 16.44 -9.25
N GLU A 288 -54.20 17.69 -9.68
CA GLU A 288 -53.22 18.76 -9.52
C GLU A 288 -52.90 19.04 -8.05
N ALA A 289 -53.93 19.10 -7.19
CA ALA A 289 -53.76 19.31 -5.74
C ALA A 289 -52.83 18.26 -5.11
N GLU A 290 -52.97 17.00 -5.51
CA GLU A 290 -52.11 15.91 -5.02
C GLU A 290 -50.71 15.96 -5.62
N LEU A 291 -50.61 16.21 -6.94
CA LEU A 291 -49.33 16.27 -7.63
C LEU A 291 -48.46 17.44 -7.17
N ASN A 292 -49.05 18.59 -6.84
CA ASN A 292 -48.31 19.77 -6.39
C ASN A 292 -47.51 19.48 -5.11
N ILE A 293 -48.15 18.89 -4.10
CA ILE A 293 -47.47 18.56 -2.83
C ILE A 293 -46.43 17.46 -3.04
N ARG A 294 -46.73 16.43 -3.83
CA ARG A 294 -45.76 15.35 -4.12
C ARG A 294 -44.55 15.86 -4.89
N ASN A 295 -44.75 16.73 -5.88
CA ASN A 295 -43.66 17.31 -6.66
C ASN A 295 -42.82 18.28 -5.84
N GLN A 296 -43.44 19.09 -4.98
CA GLN A 296 -42.70 19.92 -4.02
C GLN A 296 -41.83 19.05 -3.10
N ALA A 297 -42.38 17.96 -2.54
CA ALA A 297 -41.63 17.04 -1.71
C ALA A 297 -40.45 16.39 -2.46
N ARG A 298 -40.64 16.02 -3.73
CA ARG A 298 -39.57 15.47 -4.59
C ARG A 298 -38.45 16.47 -4.86
N ASN A 299 -38.80 17.73 -5.11
CA ASN A 299 -37.81 18.78 -5.36
C ASN A 299 -36.99 19.05 -4.08
N GLU A 300 -37.66 19.24 -2.94
CA GLU A 300 -36.99 19.42 -1.65
C GLU A 300 -36.14 18.19 -1.27
N LEU A 301 -36.59 16.98 -1.61
CA LEU A 301 -35.85 15.75 -1.38
C LEU A 301 -34.57 15.71 -2.23
N SER A 302 -34.65 16.08 -3.51
CA SER A 302 -33.49 16.12 -4.40
C SER A 302 -32.41 17.08 -3.88
N GLU A 303 -32.81 18.28 -3.44
CA GLU A 303 -31.91 19.24 -2.81
C GLU A 303 -31.33 18.72 -1.50
N THR A 304 -32.15 18.09 -0.65
CA THR A 304 -31.73 17.50 0.62
C THR A 304 -30.73 16.36 0.39
N ASN A 305 -30.97 15.48 -0.58
CA ASN A 305 -30.06 14.41 -0.95
C ASN A 305 -28.73 14.92 -1.49
N THR A 306 -28.75 16.01 -2.26
CA THR A 306 -27.53 16.66 -2.75
C THR A 306 -26.70 17.18 -1.57
N LYS A 307 -27.33 17.85 -0.60
CA LYS A 307 -26.66 18.32 0.63
C LYS A 307 -26.14 17.15 1.48
N LEU A 308 -26.92 16.08 1.63
CA LEU A 308 -26.51 14.87 2.33
C LEU A 308 -25.27 14.22 1.69
N ALA A 309 -25.21 14.17 0.37
CA ALA A 309 -24.05 13.66 -0.34
C ALA A 309 -22.79 14.48 -0.03
N THR A 310 -22.90 15.81 -0.04
CA THR A 310 -21.81 16.73 0.35
C THR A 310 -21.39 16.55 1.80
N LEU A 311 -22.35 16.52 2.74
CA LEU A 311 -22.05 16.33 4.16
C LEU A 311 -21.39 14.97 4.42
N ARG A 312 -21.80 13.90 3.73
CA ARG A 312 -21.18 12.58 3.86
C ARG A 312 -19.70 12.60 3.46
N GLN A 313 -19.35 13.30 2.39
CA GLN A 313 -17.95 13.49 1.99
C GLN A 313 -17.20 14.39 3.00
N GLY A 314 -17.83 15.47 3.47
CA GLY A 314 -17.26 16.35 4.49
C GLY A 314 -16.97 15.62 5.81
N LYS A 315 -17.87 14.73 6.24
CA LYS A 315 -17.72 13.88 7.45
C LYS A 315 -16.45 13.04 7.39
N LEU A 316 -16.14 12.44 6.24
CA LEU A 316 -14.93 11.64 6.06
C LEU A 316 -13.66 12.49 6.22
N ALA A 317 -13.62 13.66 5.59
CA ALA A 317 -12.49 14.58 5.70
C ALA A 317 -12.31 15.11 7.14
N LEU A 318 -13.41 15.45 7.83
CA LEU A 318 -13.36 15.91 9.23
C LEU A 318 -12.95 14.78 10.19
N ALA A 319 -13.43 13.55 9.96
CA ALA A 319 -13.01 12.39 10.74
C ALA A 319 -11.52 12.10 10.58
N ASP A 320 -10.98 12.26 9.37
CA ASP A 320 -9.54 12.13 9.12
C ASP A 320 -8.73 13.19 9.87
N ARG A 321 -9.17 14.45 9.89
CA ARG A 321 -8.53 15.51 10.70
C ARG A 321 -8.49 15.19 12.18
N VAL A 322 -9.59 14.68 12.75
CA VAL A 322 -9.63 14.25 14.15
C VAL A 322 -8.64 13.10 14.39
N LYS A 323 -8.56 12.14 13.46
CA LYS A 323 -7.61 11.03 13.54
C LYS A 323 -6.15 11.51 13.45
N LEU A 324 -5.85 12.47 12.59
CA LEU A 324 -4.52 13.05 12.40
C LEU A 324 -4.09 13.98 13.55
N ALA A 325 -5.00 14.35 14.45
CA ALA A 325 -4.64 15.01 15.70
C ALA A 325 -3.77 14.10 16.60
N GLU A 326 -3.89 12.78 16.45
CA GLU A 326 -2.99 11.81 17.07
C GLU A 326 -1.83 11.47 16.12
N VAL A 327 -0.63 11.97 16.43
CA VAL A 327 0.56 11.73 15.62
C VAL A 327 1.14 10.37 15.99
N ARG A 328 1.17 9.44 15.01
CA ARG A 328 1.62 8.06 15.21
C ARG A 328 2.91 7.75 14.45
N ALA A 329 3.69 6.79 14.97
CA ALA A 329 4.88 6.31 14.28
C ALA A 329 4.52 5.48 13.03
N PRO A 330 5.05 5.80 11.84
CA PRO A 330 4.82 5.00 10.63
C PRO A 330 5.62 3.70 10.63
N VAL A 331 6.74 3.64 11.35
CA VAL A 331 7.65 2.49 11.43
C VAL A 331 8.21 2.32 12.84
N ARG A 332 8.61 1.08 13.18
CA ARG A 332 9.37 0.80 14.40
C ARG A 332 10.76 1.44 14.32
N GLY A 333 11.18 2.15 15.36
CA GLY A 333 12.46 2.84 15.36
C GLY A 333 12.78 3.53 16.68
N THR A 334 13.83 4.34 16.67
CA THR A 334 14.22 5.16 17.82
C THR A 334 13.99 6.63 17.49
N VAL A 335 13.39 7.38 18.42
CA VAL A 335 13.17 8.82 18.26
C VAL A 335 14.52 9.54 18.30
N LYS A 336 14.88 10.22 17.20
CA LYS A 336 16.14 10.96 17.08
C LYS A 336 16.03 12.34 17.70
N THR A 337 15.07 13.12 17.22
CA THR A 337 14.88 14.52 17.60
C THR A 337 13.38 14.79 17.72
N LEU A 338 13.02 15.58 18.73
CA LEU A 338 11.68 16.08 18.94
C LEU A 338 11.74 17.61 18.86
N PHE A 339 11.22 18.18 17.78
CA PHE A 339 11.32 19.62 17.51
C PHE A 339 10.41 20.45 18.40
N ASN A 340 9.28 19.87 18.84
CA ASN A 340 8.30 20.53 19.69
C ASN A 340 8.19 19.81 21.05
N ASN A 341 8.97 20.26 22.03
CA ASN A 341 9.04 19.65 23.37
C ASN A 341 8.16 20.33 24.44
N THR A 342 7.32 21.29 24.04
CA THR A 342 6.51 22.08 24.97
C THR A 342 5.04 21.72 24.85
N VAL A 343 4.47 21.15 25.93
CA VAL A 343 3.03 20.97 26.09
C VAL A 343 2.34 22.35 26.15
N GLY A 344 1.26 22.53 25.41
CA GLY A 344 0.59 23.82 25.20
C GLY A 344 1.25 24.70 24.12
N GLY A 345 2.37 24.26 23.53
CA GLY A 345 2.99 24.93 22.39
C GLY A 345 2.17 24.77 21.11
N VAL A 346 2.30 25.72 20.19
CA VAL A 346 1.61 25.69 18.89
C VAL A 346 2.52 25.09 17.82
N VAL A 347 2.02 24.10 17.09
CA VAL A 347 2.65 23.49 15.92
C VAL A 347 2.03 24.10 14.66
N GLN A 348 2.86 24.60 13.76
CA GLN A 348 2.40 25.10 12.46
C GLN A 348 2.15 23.95 11.48
N PRO A 349 1.16 24.09 10.57
CA PRO A 349 0.95 23.16 9.47
C PRO A 349 2.23 22.96 8.62
N GLY A 350 2.52 21.72 8.24
CA GLY A 350 3.66 21.31 7.42
C GLY A 350 5.03 21.36 8.12
N LYS A 351 5.08 21.62 9.44
CA LYS A 351 6.34 21.60 10.19
C LYS A 351 6.67 20.22 10.76
N ASP A 352 7.96 19.92 10.77
CA ASP A 352 8.53 18.71 11.35
C ASP A 352 8.31 18.71 12.86
N ILE A 353 7.78 17.61 13.38
CA ILE A 353 7.53 17.42 14.81
C ILE A 353 8.54 16.44 15.39
N ILE A 354 8.73 15.30 14.72
CA ILE A 354 9.53 14.17 15.23
C ILE A 354 10.32 13.53 14.09
N GLU A 355 11.58 13.23 14.35
CA GLU A 355 12.42 12.37 13.51
C GLU A 355 12.54 10.98 14.12
N ILE A 356 12.26 9.94 13.34
CA ILE A 356 12.46 8.54 13.74
C ILE A 356 13.54 7.89 12.89
N VAL A 357 14.49 7.25 13.54
CA VAL A 357 15.46 6.36 12.87
C VAL A 357 14.89 4.94 12.85
N PRO A 358 14.57 4.36 11.67
CA PRO A 358 14.04 3.00 11.59
C PRO A 358 15.02 1.98 12.16
N LYS A 359 14.48 0.99 12.90
CA LYS A 359 15.26 -0.13 13.45
C LYS A 359 15.03 -1.37 12.60
N ASP A 360 15.91 -1.55 11.61
CA ASP A 360 15.90 -2.69 10.68
C ASP A 360 16.87 -3.80 11.12
N ASP A 361 16.65 -5.02 10.62
CA ASP A 361 17.44 -6.21 10.98
C ASP A 361 18.76 -6.33 10.19
N THR A 362 18.98 -5.46 9.21
CA THR A 362 20.23 -5.36 8.43
C THR A 362 20.77 -3.95 8.51
N LEU A 363 22.09 -3.80 8.63
CA LEU A 363 22.75 -2.51 8.74
C LEU A 363 23.48 -2.19 7.45
N LEU A 364 23.56 -0.89 7.15
CA LEU A 364 24.33 -0.38 6.03
C LEU A 364 25.52 0.37 6.60
N LEU A 365 26.72 0.08 6.10
CA LEU A 365 27.94 0.76 6.49
C LEU A 365 28.46 1.59 5.33
N GLU A 366 28.74 2.87 5.57
CA GLU A 366 29.46 3.71 4.64
C GLU A 366 30.95 3.61 4.95
N VAL A 367 31.67 2.90 4.10
CA VAL A 367 33.09 2.59 4.21
C VAL A 367 33.91 3.54 3.36
N ARG A 368 34.89 4.19 3.98
CA ARG A 368 35.83 5.08 3.32
C ARG A 368 37.02 4.28 2.82
N ILE A 369 37.25 4.32 1.51
CA ILE A 369 38.31 3.56 0.85
C ILE A 369 39.23 4.53 0.10
N GLN A 370 40.52 4.26 0.14
CA GLN A 370 41.51 5.10 -0.52
C GLN A 370 41.42 4.95 -2.05
N PRO A 371 41.58 6.03 -2.83
CA PRO A 371 41.50 5.98 -4.30
C PRO A 371 42.47 4.98 -4.94
N ARG A 372 43.59 4.66 -4.28
CA ARG A 372 44.57 3.68 -4.78
C ARG A 372 44.03 2.24 -4.82
N ASP A 373 43.01 1.93 -4.03
CA ASP A 373 42.49 0.56 -3.83
C ASP A 373 41.13 0.33 -4.51
N ILE A 374 40.53 1.38 -5.11
CA ILE A 374 39.19 1.30 -5.74
C ILE A 374 39.14 0.38 -6.95
N GLY A 375 40.25 0.25 -7.69
CA GLY A 375 40.31 -0.52 -8.94
C GLY A 375 40.06 -2.02 -8.79
N PHE A 376 40.09 -2.54 -7.56
CA PHE A 376 39.87 -3.97 -7.26
C PHE A 376 38.51 -4.25 -6.61
N LEU A 377 37.67 -3.21 -6.45
CA LEU A 377 36.38 -3.31 -5.78
C LEU A 377 35.24 -3.44 -6.78
N HIS A 378 34.35 -4.38 -6.51
CA HIS A 378 33.15 -4.64 -7.29
C HIS A 378 31.96 -4.89 -6.37
N ALA A 379 30.74 -4.67 -6.88
CA ALA A 379 29.52 -5.05 -6.18
C ALA A 379 29.51 -6.56 -5.90
N ASP A 380 28.79 -6.97 -4.85
CA ASP A 380 28.65 -8.34 -4.36
C ASP A 380 29.91 -9.01 -3.79
N GLN A 381 31.02 -8.27 -3.64
CA GLN A 381 32.18 -8.78 -2.91
C GLN A 381 31.85 -9.01 -1.43
N LYS A 382 32.36 -10.11 -0.88
CA LYS A 382 32.25 -10.40 0.56
C LYS A 382 33.11 -9.42 1.35
N ALA A 383 32.58 -8.96 2.47
CA ALA A 383 33.25 -8.06 3.39
C ALA A 383 33.11 -8.60 4.82
N GLU A 384 34.16 -8.47 5.61
CA GLU A 384 34.16 -8.77 7.04
C GLU A 384 34.15 -7.44 7.81
N VAL A 385 33.10 -7.22 8.60
CA VAL A 385 32.88 -5.98 9.36
C VAL A 385 33.27 -6.19 10.82
N LYS A 386 34.19 -5.38 11.33
CA LYS A 386 34.73 -5.45 12.70
C LYS A 386 34.36 -4.17 13.43
N PHE A 387 33.39 -4.23 14.34
CA PHE A 387 32.93 -3.04 15.06
C PHE A 387 33.96 -2.65 16.12
N THR A 388 34.40 -1.39 16.14
CA THR A 388 35.42 -0.95 17.09
C THR A 388 34.90 -0.88 18.53
N ALA A 389 33.58 -0.78 18.71
CA ALA A 389 32.92 -0.77 20.01
C ALA A 389 32.92 -2.14 20.71
N TYR A 390 33.18 -3.23 19.98
CA TYR A 390 33.21 -4.59 20.51
C TYR A 390 34.57 -5.24 20.22
N ASP A 391 35.11 -5.99 21.19
CA ASP A 391 36.37 -6.69 20.97
C ASP A 391 36.20 -7.83 19.96
N PHE A 392 36.77 -7.67 18.76
CA PHE A 392 36.69 -8.64 17.67
C PHE A 392 37.26 -10.01 18.06
N ALA A 393 38.27 -10.08 18.93
CA ALA A 393 38.85 -11.35 19.34
C ALA A 393 37.87 -12.21 20.16
N ILE A 394 36.90 -11.55 20.82
CA ILE A 394 35.91 -12.20 21.70
C ILE A 394 34.59 -12.43 20.95
N TYR A 395 34.12 -11.43 20.20
CA TYR A 395 32.78 -11.45 19.61
C TYR A 395 32.75 -11.74 18.10
N GLY A 396 33.92 -11.80 17.46
CA GLY A 396 34.04 -12.03 16.03
C GLY A 396 33.62 -10.84 15.17
N GLY A 397 33.71 -11.02 13.86
CA GLY A 397 33.25 -10.06 12.86
C GLY A 397 31.91 -10.46 12.31
N LEU A 398 31.30 -9.53 11.56
CA LEU A 398 30.03 -9.75 10.93
C LEU A 398 30.21 -9.78 9.41
N GLU A 399 29.67 -10.82 8.78
CA GLU A 399 29.73 -10.96 7.33
C GLU A 399 28.78 -9.96 6.64
N GLY A 400 29.30 -9.28 5.62
CA GLY A 400 28.56 -8.35 4.80
C GLY A 400 28.93 -8.46 3.32
N LYS A 401 28.22 -7.71 2.49
CA LYS A 401 28.42 -7.65 1.04
C LYS A 401 28.47 -6.21 0.58
N VAL A 402 29.33 -5.94 -0.41
CA VAL A 402 29.40 -4.64 -1.07
C VAL A 402 28.13 -4.45 -1.91
N GLU A 403 27.28 -3.51 -1.51
CA GLU A 403 26.02 -3.21 -2.21
C GLU A 403 26.24 -2.16 -3.31
N GLN A 404 26.98 -1.10 -2.98
CA GLN A 404 27.20 0.02 -3.89
C GLN A 404 28.58 0.64 -3.71
N ILE A 405 29.21 1.02 -4.81
CA ILE A 405 30.47 1.77 -4.84
C ILE A 405 30.15 3.17 -5.36
N GLY A 406 30.59 4.22 -4.66
CA GLY A 406 30.43 5.60 -5.09
C GLY A 406 31.12 5.86 -6.43
N ALA A 407 30.47 6.62 -7.31
CA ALA A 407 30.98 6.90 -8.65
C ALA A 407 32.15 7.90 -8.65
N ASP A 408 32.33 8.68 -7.58
CA ASP A 408 33.33 9.74 -7.49
C ASP A 408 33.96 9.79 -6.08
N THR A 409 35.13 10.42 -5.99
CA THR A 409 35.81 10.73 -4.74
C THR A 409 35.13 11.85 -3.97
N VAL A 410 35.01 11.68 -2.66
CA VAL A 410 34.60 12.72 -1.71
C VAL A 410 35.84 13.20 -0.97
N THR A 411 36.00 14.50 -0.82
CA THR A 411 37.12 15.12 -0.10
C THR A 411 36.68 15.45 1.33
N ASP A 412 37.45 15.01 2.33
CA ASP A 412 37.23 15.38 3.73
C ASP A 412 37.60 16.85 4.00
N GLU A 413 37.19 17.40 5.13
CA GLU A 413 37.58 18.74 5.60
C GLU A 413 39.11 18.91 5.71
N LYS A 414 39.84 17.79 5.80
CA LYS A 414 41.31 17.71 5.87
C LYS A 414 42.00 17.59 4.49
N GLY A 415 41.25 17.62 3.39
CA GLY A 415 41.79 17.54 2.02
C GLY A 415 42.14 16.13 1.54
N ASN A 416 41.81 15.07 2.30
CA ASN A 416 42.01 13.69 1.88
C ASN A 416 40.83 13.21 1.02
N SER A 417 41.10 12.70 -0.18
CA SER A 417 40.08 12.12 -1.06
C SER A 417 39.88 10.64 -0.76
N TYR A 418 38.62 10.21 -0.67
CA TYR A 418 38.21 8.81 -0.47
C TYR A 418 36.97 8.47 -1.30
N TYR A 419 36.80 7.20 -1.64
CA TYR A 419 35.55 6.67 -2.19
C TYR A 419 34.66 6.18 -1.06
N VAL A 420 33.35 6.40 -1.18
CA VAL A 420 32.36 5.86 -0.26
C VAL A 420 31.82 4.56 -0.84
N VAL A 421 32.01 3.46 -0.12
CA VAL A 421 31.51 2.14 -0.47
C VAL A 421 30.49 1.69 0.57
N ARG A 422 29.30 1.34 0.12
CA ARG A 422 28.20 0.88 0.97
C ARG A 422 28.26 -0.63 1.11
N VAL A 423 28.40 -1.09 2.34
CA VAL A 423 28.46 -2.51 2.70
C VAL A 423 27.26 -2.86 3.55
N ARG A 424 26.45 -3.81 3.10
CA ARG A 424 25.28 -4.30 3.83
C ARG A 424 25.65 -5.53 4.64
N THR A 425 25.22 -5.58 5.89
CA THR A 425 25.42 -6.75 6.75
C THR A 425 24.26 -7.72 6.67
N ASP A 426 24.54 -9.01 6.90
CA ASP A 426 23.50 -10.05 6.93
C ASP A 426 22.66 -10.02 8.22
N ARG A 427 23.21 -9.45 9.31
CA ARG A 427 22.55 -9.31 10.61
C ARG A 427 22.88 -7.96 11.26
N SER A 428 22.05 -7.52 12.21
CA SER A 428 22.21 -6.28 12.98
C SER A 428 22.77 -6.47 14.40
N THR A 429 23.17 -7.70 14.74
CA THR A 429 23.67 -8.06 16.08
C THR A 429 24.99 -8.83 16.00
N VAL A 430 25.90 -8.57 16.95
CA VAL A 430 27.24 -9.21 16.99
C VAL A 430 27.36 -10.17 18.16
N GLY A 431 28.01 -11.31 17.92
CA GLY A 431 28.30 -12.36 18.90
C GLY A 431 27.08 -13.19 19.34
N ASP A 432 27.34 -14.24 20.12
CA ASP A 432 26.30 -15.19 20.60
C ASP A 432 25.29 -14.55 21.56
N LYS A 433 25.63 -13.39 22.15
CA LYS A 433 24.78 -12.62 23.06
C LYS A 433 23.90 -11.57 22.36
N LEU A 434 23.85 -11.55 21.03
CA LEU A 434 23.02 -10.63 20.23
C LEU A 434 23.17 -9.15 20.63
N LEU A 435 24.41 -8.66 20.71
CA LEU A 435 24.67 -7.27 21.09
C LEU A 435 24.16 -6.31 19.99
N PRO A 436 23.35 -5.28 20.33
CA PRO A 436 22.73 -4.41 19.34
C PRO A 436 23.72 -3.36 18.81
N ILE A 437 23.79 -3.21 17.49
CA ILE A 437 24.57 -2.15 16.85
C ILE A 437 23.67 -0.94 16.57
N ILE A 438 24.15 0.26 16.92
CA ILE A 438 23.40 1.51 16.77
C ILE A 438 24.00 2.35 15.63
N PRO A 439 23.19 3.04 14.81
CA PRO A 439 23.68 4.01 13.83
C PRO A 439 24.64 5.02 14.46
N GLY A 440 25.75 5.30 13.77
CA GLY A 440 26.82 6.16 14.26
C GLY A 440 28.05 5.42 14.81
N MET A 441 27.96 4.12 15.09
CA MET A 441 29.13 3.31 15.44
C MET A 441 30.15 3.26 14.29
N VAL A 442 31.43 3.13 14.64
CA VAL A 442 32.53 2.97 13.69
C VAL A 442 32.91 1.49 13.61
N ALA A 443 33.29 1.04 12.42
CA ALA A 443 33.75 -0.32 12.17
C ALA A 443 34.93 -0.31 11.19
N GLU A 444 35.84 -1.25 11.33
CA GLU A 444 36.84 -1.55 10.31
C GLU A 444 36.27 -2.61 9.37
N VAL A 445 36.25 -2.33 8.07
CA VAL A 445 35.67 -3.23 7.07
C VAL A 445 36.77 -3.77 6.17
N HIS A 446 36.87 -5.09 6.11
CA HIS A 446 37.84 -5.82 5.28
C HIS A 446 37.09 -6.41 4.08
N ILE A 447 37.24 -5.81 2.91
CA ILE A 447 36.60 -6.30 1.67
C ILE A 447 37.54 -7.29 0.98
N LEU A 448 37.05 -8.48 0.70
CA LEU A 448 37.79 -9.54 0.01
C LEU A 448 37.82 -9.27 -1.49
N THR A 449 38.98 -8.84 -2.00
CA THR A 449 39.15 -8.48 -3.42
C THR A 449 39.71 -9.61 -4.28
N GLY A 450 40.28 -10.65 -3.66
CA GLY A 450 40.76 -11.82 -4.39
C GLY A 450 41.50 -12.83 -3.51
N LYS A 451 42.05 -13.87 -4.14
CA LYS A 451 42.93 -14.86 -3.51
C LYS A 451 44.25 -14.93 -4.26
N ARG A 452 45.37 -14.94 -3.54
CA ARG A 452 46.71 -15.10 -4.12
C ARG A 452 47.43 -16.29 -3.50
N THR A 453 48.35 -16.89 -4.24
CA THR A 453 49.17 -17.97 -3.68
C THR A 453 50.31 -17.39 -2.84
N VAL A 454 50.79 -18.16 -1.84
CA VAL A 454 51.94 -17.74 -1.00
C VAL A 454 53.16 -17.42 -1.87
N LEU A 455 53.38 -18.21 -2.93
CA LEU A 455 54.45 -18.01 -3.90
C LEU A 455 54.33 -16.66 -4.63
N GLN A 456 53.11 -16.29 -5.08
CA GLN A 456 52.87 -15.00 -5.71
C GLN A 456 53.08 -13.82 -4.76
N TYR A 457 52.73 -13.97 -3.47
CA TYR A 457 52.96 -12.95 -2.46
C TYR A 457 54.47 -12.70 -2.25
N LEU A 458 55.25 -13.78 -2.08
CA LEU A 458 56.70 -13.71 -1.87
C LEU A 458 57.47 -13.20 -3.10
N LEU A 459 57.02 -13.53 -4.32
CA LEU A 459 57.66 -13.09 -5.57
C LEU A 459 57.27 -11.68 -6.00
N LYS A 460 56.23 -11.07 -5.42
CA LYS A 460 55.74 -9.71 -5.77
C LYS A 460 56.83 -8.62 -5.77
N PRO A 461 57.75 -8.54 -4.78
CA PRO A 461 58.80 -7.52 -4.77
C PRO A 461 59.81 -7.70 -5.90
N ILE A 462 60.17 -8.95 -6.20
CA ILE A 462 61.11 -9.32 -7.28
C ILE A 462 60.49 -9.01 -8.64
N LEU A 463 59.21 -9.34 -8.82
CA LEU A 463 58.46 -9.05 -10.05
C LEU A 463 58.27 -7.55 -10.26
N ARG A 464 57.99 -6.78 -9.20
CA ARG A 464 57.91 -5.31 -9.26
C ARG A 464 59.26 -4.66 -9.60
N ALA A 465 60.35 -5.14 -9.00
CA ALA A 465 61.68 -4.64 -9.29
C ALA A 465 62.09 -4.90 -10.75
N LYS A 466 61.82 -6.11 -11.28
CA LYS A 466 62.08 -6.43 -12.69
C LYS A 466 61.26 -5.58 -13.66
N ALA A 467 59.99 -5.33 -13.35
CA ALA A 467 59.10 -4.51 -14.17
C ALA A 467 59.52 -3.03 -14.19
N ASN A 468 59.92 -2.47 -13.04
CA ASN A 468 60.34 -1.08 -12.94
C ASN A 468 61.79 -0.84 -13.41
N ALA A 469 62.65 -1.86 -13.43
CA ALA A 469 64.05 -1.74 -13.82
C ALA A 469 64.26 -1.46 -15.33
N PHE A 470 63.25 -1.67 -16.17
CA PHE A 470 63.32 -1.40 -17.62
C PHE A 470 62.39 -0.26 -18.08
N THR A 471 61.89 0.54 -17.14
CA THR A 471 61.05 1.72 -17.44
C THR A 471 61.48 2.87 -16.56
N GLU A 472 62.08 3.90 -17.16
CA GLU A 472 62.30 5.20 -16.54
C GLU A 472 61.04 6.07 -16.67
N ARG A 473 60.89 7.04 -15.77
CA ARG A 473 59.65 7.80 -15.57
C ARG A 473 59.50 8.97 -16.52
#